data_AF-A0A7S2PIV5-F1
#
_entry.id   AF-A0A7S2PIV5-F1
#
_cell.length_a   1.000
_cell.length_b   1.000
_cell.length_c   1.000
_cell.angle_alpha   90.00
_cell.angle_beta   90.00
_cell.angle_gamma   90.00
#
_symmetry.space_group_name_H-M   'P 1'
#
loop_
_entity.id
_entity.type
_entity.pdbx_description
1 polymer ?
#
loop_
_entity_poly.entity_id
_entity_poly.type
_entity_poly.pdbx_seq_one_letter_code
_entity_poly.pdbx_strand_id
1 'polypeptide(L)'
;SGTLVDAPAPAPAPASTPAPLRPPGLYLDVGQCTGSQEETGVCSNCPQHGDCQWSAWSGWRYAGGCSGVCHRSRSVARESDLRGRPCAGTTTESKECLPSAEECPRQAGPSGRGTLSCLWSAWSDWSMCSRECGGGEQGRGRNIEVLPDREGQACAPVVKDELRACGVA
;
A
#
# COMPACT_ATOMS: atom_id res chain seq x y z
N SER A 1 -4.41 -33.72 -58.31
CA SER A 1 -4.76 -32.31 -58.50
C SER A 1 -4.78 -31.62 -57.15
N GLY A 2 -3.72 -30.89 -56.81
CA GLY A 2 -3.63 -30.09 -55.59
C GLY A 2 -2.79 -28.86 -55.93
N THR A 3 -3.45 -27.75 -56.19
CA THR A 3 -2.83 -26.47 -56.53
C THR A 3 -2.26 -25.84 -55.27
N LEU A 4 -0.94 -25.68 -55.23
CA LEU A 4 -0.24 -24.84 -54.26
C LEU A 4 -0.72 -23.40 -54.46
N VAL A 5 -1.38 -22.83 -53.45
CA VAL A 5 -1.67 -21.40 -53.38
C VAL A 5 -0.53 -20.74 -52.62
N ASP A 6 0.30 -19.98 -53.34
CA ASP A 6 1.35 -19.16 -52.75
C ASP A 6 0.75 -18.12 -51.79
N ALA A 7 1.32 -18.01 -50.60
CA ALA A 7 0.98 -16.95 -49.66
C ALA A 7 1.49 -15.60 -50.20
N PRO A 8 0.71 -14.50 -50.08
CA PRO A 8 1.15 -13.20 -50.57
C PRO A 8 2.35 -12.67 -49.77
N ALA A 9 3.31 -12.12 -50.49
CA ALA A 9 4.51 -11.49 -49.93
C ALA A 9 4.17 -10.34 -48.97
N PRO A 10 4.97 -10.11 -47.91
CA PRO A 10 4.75 -9.00 -46.99
C PRO A 10 4.97 -7.66 -47.70
N ALA A 11 4.11 -6.69 -47.36
CA ALA A 11 4.17 -5.33 -47.89
C ALA A 11 5.49 -4.61 -47.53
N PRO A 12 6.02 -3.73 -48.39
CA PRO A 12 7.23 -2.98 -48.09
C PRO A 12 7.00 -1.99 -46.93
N ALA A 13 8.01 -1.83 -46.08
CA ALA A 13 8.00 -0.86 -44.99
C ALA A 13 7.87 0.58 -45.53
N PRO A 14 7.20 1.50 -44.80
CA PRO A 14 7.06 2.88 -45.23
C PRO A 14 8.42 3.58 -45.24
N ALA A 15 8.67 4.35 -46.30
CA ALA A 15 9.87 5.17 -46.43
C ALA A 15 9.95 6.19 -45.28
N SER A 16 11.06 6.17 -44.55
CA SER A 16 11.39 7.14 -43.51
C SER A 16 11.49 8.54 -44.13
N THR A 17 10.62 9.44 -43.67
CA THR A 17 10.61 10.85 -44.06
C THR A 17 11.90 11.52 -43.57
N PRO A 18 12.65 12.27 -44.39
CA PRO A 18 13.81 12.99 -43.90
C PRO A 18 13.37 14.10 -42.93
N ALA A 19 14.11 14.24 -41.83
CA ALA A 19 13.89 15.30 -40.85
C ALA A 19 13.95 16.69 -41.53
N PRO A 20 13.15 17.67 -41.10
CA PRO A 20 13.20 19.01 -41.67
C PRO A 20 14.59 19.62 -41.46
N LEU A 21 15.17 20.17 -42.53
CA LEU A 21 16.44 20.87 -42.49
C LEU A 21 16.30 22.07 -41.54
N ARG A 22 17.11 22.09 -40.47
CA ARG A 22 17.15 23.17 -39.48
C ARG A 22 17.57 24.50 -40.16
N PRO A 23 16.87 25.62 -39.91
CA PRO A 23 17.34 26.93 -40.34
C PRO A 23 18.63 27.30 -39.60
N PRO A 24 19.59 27.98 -40.26
CA PRO A 24 20.80 28.44 -39.60
C PRO A 24 20.48 29.67 -38.76
N GLY A 25 20.93 29.66 -37.51
CA GLY A 25 20.84 30.80 -36.60
C GLY A 25 19.77 30.64 -35.54
N LEU A 26 20.11 29.85 -34.51
CA LEU A 26 19.79 30.08 -33.10
C LEU A 26 20.47 28.94 -32.34
N TYR A 27 21.79 29.03 -32.22
CA TYR A 27 22.52 28.28 -31.20
C TYR A 27 22.19 28.97 -29.88
N LEU A 28 21.19 28.46 -29.14
CA LEU A 28 21.14 28.77 -27.71
C LEU A 28 22.33 28.05 -27.10
N ASP A 29 23.28 28.86 -26.65
CA ASP A 29 24.47 28.43 -25.93
C ASP A 29 24.04 27.55 -24.76
N VAL A 30 24.48 26.28 -24.76
CA VAL A 30 24.34 25.40 -23.60
C VAL A 30 25.41 25.83 -22.60
N GLY A 31 25.15 26.97 -21.96
CA GLY A 31 26.14 27.65 -21.14
C GLY A 31 25.44 28.64 -20.24
N GLN A 32 25.12 28.17 -19.04
CA GLN A 32 24.65 28.94 -17.87
C GLN A 32 23.17 29.28 -17.85
N CYS A 33 22.37 28.31 -17.39
CA CYS A 33 21.16 28.65 -16.64
C CYS A 33 21.61 29.30 -15.31
N THR A 34 21.51 30.63 -15.19
CA THR A 34 21.71 31.32 -13.91
C THR A 34 20.35 31.58 -13.25
N GLY A 35 20.12 30.91 -12.14
CA GLY A 35 18.87 30.97 -11.36
C GLY A 35 18.68 29.68 -10.57
N SER A 36 17.91 29.71 -9.49
CA SER A 36 17.44 28.50 -8.81
C SER A 36 16.13 28.03 -9.45
N GLN A 37 15.91 26.72 -9.53
CA GLN A 37 14.60 26.17 -9.93
C GLN A 37 13.55 26.33 -8.82
N GLU A 38 13.98 26.73 -7.63
CA GLU A 38 13.15 26.88 -6.45
C GLU A 38 13.41 28.26 -5.82
N GLU A 39 12.33 29.02 -5.62
CA GLU A 39 12.31 30.26 -4.86
C GLU A 39 11.23 30.10 -3.78
N THR A 40 11.64 30.10 -2.51
CA THR A 40 10.72 29.92 -1.37
C THR A 40 10.52 31.26 -0.67
N GLY A 41 9.28 31.76 -0.71
CA GLY A 41 8.85 32.97 -0.01
C GLY A 41 8.02 32.67 1.23
N VAL A 42 8.15 33.48 2.28
CA VAL A 42 7.25 33.42 3.44
C VAL A 42 5.93 34.05 3.03
N CYS A 43 4.85 33.27 3.08
CA CYS A 43 3.53 33.79 2.79
C CYS A 43 2.87 34.35 4.08
N SER A 44 2.34 35.57 4.01
CA SER A 44 1.85 36.31 5.19
C SER A 44 0.50 35.82 5.73
N ASN A 45 -0.25 35.04 4.94
CA ASN A 45 -1.52 34.40 5.30
C ASN A 45 -1.53 32.97 4.75
N CYS A 46 -0.63 32.12 5.26
CA CYS A 46 -0.59 30.73 4.80
C CYS A 46 -1.83 29.99 5.27
N PRO A 47 -2.49 29.20 4.37
CA PRO A 47 -3.51 28.26 4.80
C PRO A 47 -2.95 27.44 5.94
N GLN A 48 -3.68 27.38 7.07
CA GLN A 48 -3.23 26.60 8.22
C GLN A 48 -3.00 25.16 7.79
N HIS A 49 -1.77 24.68 8.00
CA HIS A 49 -1.44 23.30 7.70
C HIS A 49 -2.17 22.39 8.68
N GLY A 50 -2.94 21.45 8.17
CA GLY A 50 -3.66 20.47 8.96
C GLY A 50 -2.80 19.24 9.22
N ASP A 51 -2.60 18.92 10.50
CA ASP A 51 -2.15 17.58 10.90
C ASP A 51 -3.18 16.53 10.46
N CYS A 52 -2.70 15.30 10.22
CA CYS A 52 -3.56 14.17 9.92
C CYS A 52 -4.55 13.92 11.07
N GLN A 53 -5.77 13.52 10.72
CA GLN A 53 -6.80 13.15 11.68
C GLN A 53 -7.28 11.73 11.44
N TRP A 54 -7.27 10.94 12.51
CA TRP A 54 -7.86 9.61 12.52
C TRP A 54 -9.39 9.68 12.51
N SER A 55 -10.03 8.74 11.83
CA SER A 55 -11.44 8.46 12.04
C SER A 55 -11.68 7.93 13.47
N ALA A 56 -12.95 7.95 13.89
CA ALA A 56 -13.35 7.12 15.02
C ALA A 56 -13.03 5.64 14.73
N TRP A 57 -12.68 4.91 15.78
CA TRP A 57 -12.55 3.46 15.71
C TRP A 57 -13.90 2.82 15.43
N SER A 58 -13.91 1.76 14.62
CA SER A 58 -15.05 0.87 14.54
C SER A 58 -15.33 0.19 15.89
N GLY A 59 -16.54 -0.36 16.01
CA GLY A 59 -16.80 -1.37 17.03
C GLY A 59 -15.87 -2.58 16.87
N TRP A 60 -15.63 -3.29 17.97
CA TRP A 60 -14.93 -4.57 17.95
C TRP A 60 -15.81 -5.62 17.27
N ARG A 61 -15.22 -6.39 16.36
CA ARG A 61 -15.87 -7.53 15.70
C ARG A 61 -14.95 -8.73 15.65
N TYR A 62 -15.53 -9.92 15.69
CA TYR A 62 -14.78 -11.17 15.62
C TYR A 62 -14.09 -11.31 14.26
N ALA A 63 -12.82 -11.70 14.23
CA ALA A 63 -12.04 -11.80 12.99
C ALA A 63 -12.47 -13.00 12.11
N GLY A 64 -13.31 -13.89 12.64
CA GLY A 64 -13.82 -15.06 11.94
C GLY A 64 -12.94 -16.31 12.12
N GLY A 65 -13.49 -17.46 11.71
CA GLY A 65 -12.86 -18.77 11.88
C GLY A 65 -12.59 -19.12 13.34
N CYS A 66 -11.51 -19.84 13.60
CA CYS A 66 -11.04 -20.17 14.96
C CYS A 66 -9.97 -19.18 15.48
N SER A 67 -9.80 -18.01 14.86
CA SER A 67 -8.68 -17.09 15.14
C SER A 67 -8.53 -16.68 16.63
N GLY A 68 -9.62 -16.66 17.39
CA GLY A 68 -9.60 -16.32 18.82
C GLY A 68 -9.28 -14.85 19.10
N VAL A 69 -9.40 -13.99 18.08
CA VAL A 69 -9.21 -12.54 18.21
C VAL A 69 -10.38 -11.77 17.61
N CYS A 70 -10.70 -10.64 18.24
CA CYS A 70 -11.50 -9.60 17.60
C CYS A 70 -10.58 -8.52 17.07
N HIS A 71 -10.98 -7.86 15.99
CA HIS A 71 -10.34 -6.63 15.54
C HIS A 71 -11.27 -5.43 15.60
N ARG A 72 -10.67 -4.26 15.58
CA ARG A 72 -11.33 -3.00 15.21
C ARG A 72 -10.41 -2.26 14.25
N SER A 73 -11.01 -1.40 13.43
CA SER A 73 -10.28 -0.65 12.42
C SER A 73 -10.63 0.83 12.47
N ARG A 74 -9.69 1.66 12.06
CA ARG A 74 -9.89 3.09 11.76
C ARG A 74 -9.17 3.41 10.45
N SER A 75 -9.51 4.53 9.85
CA SER A 75 -8.83 5.05 8.66
C SER A 75 -8.41 6.50 8.89
N VAL A 76 -7.58 7.01 8.00
CA VAL A 76 -7.33 8.45 7.92
C VAL A 76 -8.63 9.14 7.52
N ALA A 77 -9.14 10.02 8.39
CA ALA A 77 -10.33 10.84 8.12
C ALA A 77 -9.96 12.12 7.38
N ARG A 78 -8.77 12.66 7.68
CA ARG A 78 -8.18 13.79 6.97
C ARG A 78 -6.68 13.56 6.85
N GLU A 79 -6.19 13.57 5.61
CA GLU A 79 -4.76 13.54 5.31
C GLU A 79 -4.07 14.79 5.84
N SER A 80 -2.82 14.67 6.25
CA SER A 80 -2.01 15.86 6.53
C SER A 80 -1.77 16.68 5.26
N ASP A 81 -1.67 17.99 5.36
CA ASP A 81 -1.33 18.86 4.24
C ASP A 81 -0.02 19.63 4.48
N LEU A 82 0.81 19.78 3.44
CA LEU A 82 2.03 20.59 3.37
C LEU A 82 3.08 20.34 4.49
N ARG A 83 2.86 20.85 5.70
CA ARG A 83 3.74 20.66 6.89
C ARG A 83 3.03 19.98 8.07
N GLY A 84 1.79 19.57 7.89
CA GLY A 84 1.06 18.78 8.88
C GLY A 84 1.74 17.44 9.11
N ARG A 85 1.61 16.92 10.33
CA ARG A 85 2.16 15.60 10.68
C ARG A 85 1.30 14.50 10.05
N PRO A 86 1.89 13.59 9.27
CA PRO A 86 1.18 12.41 8.81
C PRO A 86 0.76 11.52 9.98
N CYS A 87 -0.32 10.79 9.80
CA CYS A 87 -0.75 9.76 10.73
C CYS A 87 0.32 8.67 10.84
N ALA A 88 0.68 8.37 12.08
CA ALA A 88 1.53 7.25 12.41
C ALA A 88 0.83 6.40 13.48
N GLY A 89 0.89 5.08 13.31
CA GLY A 89 0.31 4.11 14.24
C GLY A 89 -0.58 3.09 13.57
N THR A 90 -1.32 2.35 14.39
CA THR A 90 -2.11 1.20 13.96
C THR A 90 -3.39 1.62 13.26
N THR A 91 -3.71 0.97 12.15
CA THR A 91 -5.01 1.08 11.45
C THR A 91 -5.94 -0.06 11.84
N THR A 92 -5.36 -1.21 12.22
CA THR A 92 -6.10 -2.35 12.76
C THR A 92 -5.46 -2.83 14.07
N GLU A 93 -6.26 -2.88 15.11
CA GLU A 93 -5.90 -3.47 16.40
C GLU A 93 -6.62 -4.79 16.62
N SER A 94 -5.98 -5.69 17.35
CA SER A 94 -6.53 -6.98 17.74
C SER A 94 -6.59 -7.10 19.26
N LYS A 95 -7.58 -7.82 19.77
CA LYS A 95 -7.66 -8.24 21.17
C LYS A 95 -8.12 -9.68 21.26
N GLU A 96 -7.87 -10.31 22.39
CA GLU A 96 -8.38 -11.65 22.68
C GLU A 96 -9.91 -11.63 22.72
N CYS A 97 -10.51 -12.62 22.05
CA CYS A 97 -11.93 -12.88 22.08
C CYS A 97 -12.17 -14.37 22.06
N LEU A 98 -12.94 -14.88 23.02
CA LEU A 98 -13.30 -16.30 23.04
C LEU A 98 -14.27 -16.59 21.88
N PRO A 99 -13.93 -17.50 20.95
CA PRO A 99 -14.87 -17.91 19.91
C PRO A 99 -16.00 -18.72 20.52
N SER A 100 -17.19 -18.63 19.92
CA SER A 100 -18.28 -19.53 20.26
C SER A 100 -17.90 -20.97 19.88
N ALA A 101 -18.51 -21.95 20.55
CA ALA A 101 -18.28 -23.36 20.24
C ALA A 101 -18.74 -23.73 18.81
N GLU A 102 -19.65 -22.94 18.24
CA GLU A 102 -20.25 -23.11 16.91
C GLU A 102 -19.35 -22.52 15.82
N GLU A 103 -18.71 -21.37 16.08
CA GLU A 103 -17.73 -20.75 15.16
C GLU A 103 -16.45 -21.57 15.02
N CYS A 104 -16.08 -22.32 16.06
CA CYS A 104 -14.92 -23.20 16.06
C CYS A 104 -15.30 -24.65 16.41
N PRO A 105 -15.84 -25.40 15.44
CA PRO A 105 -16.08 -26.83 15.60
C PRO A 105 -14.77 -27.57 15.85
N ARG A 106 -14.84 -28.68 16.60
CA ARG A 106 -13.72 -29.62 16.70
C ARG A 106 -13.47 -30.22 15.31
N GLN A 107 -12.56 -29.64 14.55
CA GLN A 107 -12.03 -30.29 13.36
C GLN A 107 -10.74 -30.98 13.76
N ALA A 108 -10.68 -32.30 13.60
CA ALA A 108 -9.43 -33.02 13.67
C ALA A 108 -8.53 -32.45 12.57
N GLY A 109 -7.33 -31.96 12.94
CA GLY A 109 -6.32 -31.59 11.95
C GLY A 109 -6.09 -32.74 10.96
N PRO A 110 -5.58 -32.47 9.75
CA PRO A 110 -5.45 -33.46 8.67
C PRO A 110 -4.61 -34.71 9.04
N SER A 111 -3.92 -34.68 10.18
CA SER A 111 -3.08 -35.75 10.73
C SER A 111 -3.63 -36.44 11.99
N GLY A 112 -4.83 -36.07 12.47
CA GLY A 112 -5.52 -36.77 13.58
C GLY A 112 -4.78 -36.80 14.93
N ARG A 113 -3.65 -36.08 15.09
CA ARG A 113 -2.83 -36.07 16.32
C ARG A 113 -2.08 -34.75 16.60
N GLY A 114 -2.42 -33.65 15.94
CA GLY A 114 -1.74 -32.36 16.15
C GLY A 114 -2.72 -31.22 16.31
N THR A 115 -2.50 -30.39 17.33
CA THR A 115 -3.15 -29.09 17.50
C THR A 115 -2.49 -28.05 16.60
N LEU A 116 -3.23 -27.47 15.66
CA LEU A 116 -2.76 -26.35 14.86
C LEU A 116 -2.82 -25.07 15.69
N SER A 117 -1.67 -24.44 15.93
CA SER A 117 -1.60 -23.12 16.58
C SER A 117 -1.63 -22.01 15.54
N CYS A 118 -2.15 -20.85 15.94
CA CYS A 118 -2.25 -19.72 15.03
C CYS A 118 -0.87 -19.21 14.61
N LEU A 119 -0.71 -18.94 13.31
CA LEU A 119 0.50 -18.33 12.77
C LEU A 119 0.14 -17.05 12.00
N TRP A 120 0.78 -15.95 12.37
CA TRP A 120 0.75 -14.71 11.61
C TRP A 120 1.78 -14.78 10.47
N SER A 121 1.45 -14.21 9.32
CA SER A 121 2.39 -14.00 8.23
C SER A 121 3.50 -13.06 8.65
N ALA A 122 4.58 -13.10 7.88
CA ALA A 122 5.51 -11.98 7.85
C ALA A 122 4.76 -10.68 7.51
N TRP A 123 5.31 -9.56 7.98
CA TRP A 123 4.88 -8.25 7.51
C TRP A 123 5.13 -8.13 6.02
N SER A 124 4.18 -7.52 5.31
CA SER A 124 4.45 -7.01 3.97
C SER A 124 5.56 -5.96 4.02
N ASP A 125 6.20 -5.74 2.89
CA ASP A 125 6.96 -4.52 2.70
C ASP A 125 6.05 -3.30 2.89
N TRP A 126 6.68 -2.17 3.23
CA TRP A 126 5.98 -0.91 3.26
C TRP A 126 5.53 -0.53 1.85
N SER A 127 4.33 0.02 1.75
CA SER A 127 3.83 0.61 0.50
C SER A 127 4.74 1.76 0.06
N MET A 128 4.61 2.14 -1.21
CA MET A 128 5.14 3.43 -1.64
C MET A 128 4.58 4.56 -0.78
N CYS A 129 5.37 5.62 -0.62
CA CYS A 129 4.92 6.79 0.10
C CYS A 129 3.78 7.47 -0.67
N SER A 130 2.74 7.92 0.03
CA SER A 130 1.63 8.63 -0.59
C SER A 130 2.05 9.96 -1.23
N ARG A 131 3.21 10.51 -0.85
CA ARG A 131 3.82 11.71 -1.42
C ARG A 131 5.33 11.58 -1.51
N GLU A 132 5.91 12.10 -2.58
CA GLU A 132 7.37 12.11 -2.74
C GLU A 132 8.04 13.18 -1.86
N CYS A 133 7.33 14.28 -1.56
CA CYS A 133 7.81 15.37 -0.72
C CYS A 133 6.68 16.02 0.09
N GLY A 134 7.04 16.78 1.12
CA GLY A 134 6.05 17.52 1.94
C GLY A 134 5.25 16.65 2.91
N GLY A 135 5.80 15.51 3.34
CA GLY A 135 5.18 14.62 4.32
C GLY A 135 4.05 13.78 3.74
N GLY A 136 4.27 12.47 3.71
CA GLY A 136 3.31 11.46 3.30
C GLY A 136 3.24 10.29 4.27
N GLU A 137 2.47 9.28 3.89
CA GLU A 137 2.20 8.08 4.67
C GLU A 137 2.46 6.84 3.82
N GLN A 138 2.95 5.80 4.48
CA GLN A 138 3.08 4.47 3.91
C GLN A 138 2.55 3.45 4.90
N GLY A 139 1.94 2.39 4.38
CA GLY A 139 1.34 1.33 5.18
C GLY A 139 2.01 0.00 4.99
N ARG A 140 1.86 -0.87 5.97
CA ARG A 140 2.14 -2.31 5.84
C ARG A 140 1.11 -3.13 6.60
N GLY A 141 0.96 -4.38 6.20
CA GLY A 141 0.01 -5.30 6.79
C GLY A 141 0.59 -6.70 6.93
N ARG A 142 -0.09 -7.53 7.71
CA ARG A 142 0.12 -8.98 7.79
C ARG A 142 -1.22 -9.68 7.97
N ASN A 143 -1.24 -10.98 7.71
CA ASN A 143 -2.44 -11.79 7.79
C ASN A 143 -2.23 -12.99 8.73
N ILE A 144 -3.31 -13.69 9.05
CA ILE A 144 -3.21 -15.01 9.71
C ILE A 144 -3.00 -16.03 8.60
N GLU A 145 -1.84 -16.68 8.56
CA GLU A 145 -1.52 -17.75 7.58
C GLU A 145 -2.14 -19.07 7.99
N VAL A 146 -2.12 -19.38 9.28
CA VAL A 146 -2.68 -20.60 9.84
C VAL A 146 -3.67 -20.21 10.91
N LEU A 147 -4.93 -20.54 10.68
CA LEU A 147 -5.94 -20.52 11.73
C LEU A 147 -5.67 -21.68 12.70
N PRO A 148 -5.80 -21.46 14.01
CA PRO A 148 -5.69 -22.56 14.95
C PRO A 148 -6.92 -23.46 14.85
N ASP A 149 -6.81 -24.68 15.35
CA ASP A 149 -8.00 -25.46 15.71
C ASP A 149 -8.46 -25.12 17.14
N ARG A 150 -9.55 -25.75 17.60
CA ARG A 150 -10.13 -25.48 18.92
C ARG A 150 -9.20 -25.83 20.09
N GLU A 151 -8.24 -26.73 19.88
CA GLU A 151 -7.31 -27.21 20.90
C GLU A 151 -5.94 -26.52 20.80
N GLY A 152 -5.66 -25.90 19.67
CA GLY A 152 -4.47 -25.09 19.43
C GLY A 152 -4.55 -23.68 19.97
N GLN A 153 -3.39 -23.03 20.01
CA GLN A 153 -3.29 -21.69 20.58
C GLN A 153 -3.90 -20.64 19.66
N ALA A 154 -4.83 -19.85 20.21
CA ALA A 154 -5.40 -18.67 19.56
C ALA A 154 -4.33 -17.71 19.04
N CYS A 155 -4.69 -16.89 18.05
CA CYS A 155 -3.80 -15.86 17.55
C CYS A 155 -3.45 -14.86 18.66
N ALA A 156 -2.18 -14.49 18.76
CA ALA A 156 -1.79 -13.40 19.66
C ALA A 156 -2.52 -12.10 19.23
N PRO A 157 -3.01 -11.27 20.18
CA PRO A 157 -3.72 -10.02 19.91
C PRO A 157 -2.75 -8.92 19.48
N VAL A 158 -2.18 -9.06 18.29
CA VAL A 158 -1.14 -8.18 17.78
C VAL A 158 -1.67 -7.28 16.66
N VAL A 159 -0.93 -6.22 16.36
CA VAL A 159 -1.24 -5.28 15.27
C VAL A 159 -1.29 -6.03 13.94
N LYS A 160 -2.37 -5.84 13.18
CA LYS A 160 -2.51 -6.41 11.84
C LYS A 160 -2.00 -5.47 10.75
N ASP A 161 -2.29 -4.17 10.90
CA ASP A 161 -2.00 -3.14 9.91
C ASP A 161 -1.54 -1.85 10.60
N GLU A 162 -0.54 -1.18 10.03
CA GLU A 162 0.00 0.07 10.55
C GLU A 162 0.43 1.06 9.45
N LEU A 163 0.43 2.34 9.81
CA LEU A 163 0.93 3.48 9.03
C LEU A 163 2.16 4.10 9.70
N ARG A 164 3.06 4.62 8.88
CA ARG A 164 4.15 5.50 9.32
C ARG A 164 4.33 6.67 8.36
N ALA A 165 4.95 7.72 8.88
CA ALA A 165 5.41 8.86 8.10
C ALA A 165 6.46 8.46 7.05
N CYS A 166 6.46 9.17 5.93
CA CYS A 166 7.47 9.11 4.87
C CYS A 166 7.54 10.44 4.10
N GLY A 167 8.47 10.58 3.17
CA GLY A 167 8.59 11.80 2.35
C GLY A 167 8.87 13.07 3.16
N VAL A 168 9.51 12.91 4.33
CA VAL A 168 10.02 14.03 5.14
C VAL A 168 11.42 14.37 4.62
N ALA A 169 11.52 15.51 3.94
CA ALA A 169 12.79 16.14 3.56
C ALA A 169 13.13 17.23 4.59
#